data_AF-A0A532TWC9-F1
#
_entry.id   AF-A0A532TWC9-F1
#
_cell.length_a   1.000
_cell.length_b   1.000
_cell.length_c   1.000
_cell.angle_alpha   90.00
_cell.angle_beta   90.00
_cell.angle_gamma   90.00
#
_symmetry.space_group_name_H-M   'P 1'
#
loop_
_entity.id
_entity.type
_entity.pdbx_description
1 polymer ?
#
loop_
_entity_poly.entity_id
_entity_poly.type
_entity_poly.pdbx_seq_one_letter_code
_entity_poly.pdbx_strand_id
1 'polypeptide(L)'
;MIIIARREIDFRPIIGAVVVFGIIGAVIFGIYYFGVAKPAAEEFEQAKLSALDQINSTLAAIGTDQASEAASRYSAEVQDAGSKSEVNAILVEVASTAQLEQKRKELLDEVATATNGTYFTTADVPELAALSQSLKEKINTMTSRSQMEAYEPQIDNQTTLTWRTYFTNLIGQMTVDRIAMLQNSPVYGEYMSKEYALAYVAGETWDTLRKLKFENPNTVEVPVLDTFERTPTIKPNSTVKIYVYDIATDNMRPIWGNATVGSVIYSQSDIATIEWALTDGATTQSYSVNVWESIKAAAAGDADAAAVAWQDYGVDVMDRARSANIGEYGVSVIYMVEVPDDIGAEITQYELHMTATKDVILVAIVE
;
A
#
# COMPACT_ATOMS: atom_id res chain seq x y z
N MET A 1 24.34 -15.24 -115.55
CA MET A 1 24.04 -16.40 -114.68
C MET A 1 24.92 -16.28 -113.44
N ILE A 2 24.36 -15.83 -112.32
CA ILE A 2 25.12 -15.61 -111.08
C ILE A 2 25.15 -16.94 -110.33
N ILE A 3 26.34 -17.50 -110.13
CA ILE A 3 26.56 -18.72 -109.35
C ILE A 3 26.65 -18.30 -107.88
N ILE A 4 25.61 -18.59 -107.11
CA ILE A 4 25.62 -18.44 -105.64
C ILE A 4 26.21 -19.73 -105.07
N ALA A 5 27.43 -19.65 -104.54
CA ALA A 5 28.03 -20.76 -103.79
C ALA A 5 27.28 -20.94 -102.47
N ARG A 6 26.53 -22.04 -102.34
CA ARG A 6 25.85 -22.43 -101.11
C ARG A 6 26.89 -23.02 -100.15
N ARG A 7 27.36 -22.22 -99.20
CA ARG A 7 28.24 -22.69 -98.12
C ARG A 7 27.39 -23.49 -97.14
N GLU A 8 27.50 -24.81 -97.15
CA GLU A 8 26.91 -25.65 -96.09
C GLU A 8 27.65 -25.34 -94.78
N ILE A 9 26.95 -24.70 -93.84
CA ILE A 9 27.48 -24.44 -92.51
C ILE A 9 27.39 -25.75 -91.74
N ASP A 10 28.53 -26.33 -91.36
CA ASP A 10 28.56 -27.49 -90.46
C ASP A 10 28.16 -27.01 -89.06
N PHE A 11 26.95 -27.37 -88.64
CA PHE A 11 26.39 -26.96 -87.35
C PHE A 11 26.94 -27.77 -86.17
N ARG A 12 27.66 -28.88 -86.39
CA ARG A 12 28.12 -29.77 -85.30
C ARG A 12 29.05 -29.08 -84.28
N PRO A 13 30.03 -28.23 -84.67
CA PRO A 13 30.87 -27.49 -83.72
C PRO A 13 30.09 -26.41 -82.96
N ILE A 14 29.09 -25.81 -83.62
CA ILE A 14 28.22 -24.78 -83.04
C ILE A 14 27.31 -25.40 -81.98
N ILE A 15 26.71 -26.56 -82.29
CA ILE A 15 25.88 -27.33 -81.35
C ILE A 15 26.72 -27.80 -80.16
N GLY A 16 27.95 -28.31 -80.41
CA GLY A 16 28.87 -28.70 -79.33
C GLY A 16 29.25 -27.55 -78.40
N ALA A 17 29.54 -26.37 -78.96
CA ALA A 17 29.85 -25.18 -78.17
C ALA A 17 28.65 -24.72 -77.31
N VAL A 18 27.44 -24.68 -77.86
CA VAL A 18 26.22 -24.30 -77.12
C VAL A 18 25.97 -25.24 -75.94
N VAL A 19 26.18 -26.55 -76.12
CA VAL A 19 26.01 -27.53 -75.04
C VAL A 19 27.07 -27.33 -73.94
N VAL A 20 28.33 -27.13 -74.30
CA VAL A 20 29.41 -26.91 -73.32
C VAL A 20 29.23 -25.60 -72.55
N PHE A 21 28.91 -24.50 -73.23
CA PHE A 21 28.61 -23.22 -72.56
C PHE A 21 27.32 -23.29 -71.73
N GLY A 22 26.32 -24.06 -72.16
CA GLY A 22 25.12 -24.32 -71.39
C GLY A 22 25.40 -25.08 -70.08
N ILE A 23 26.26 -26.10 -70.13
CA ILE A 23 26.66 -26.87 -68.95
C ILE A 23 27.50 -26.00 -68.00
N ILE A 24 28.49 -25.26 -68.51
CA ILE A 24 29.32 -24.36 -67.69
C ILE A 24 28.45 -23.27 -67.06
N GLY A 25 27.52 -22.68 -67.83
CA GLY A 25 26.56 -21.71 -67.33
C GLY A 25 25.66 -22.27 -66.23
N ALA A 26 25.16 -23.50 -66.40
CA ALA A 26 24.34 -24.18 -65.38
C ALA A 26 25.13 -24.49 -64.09
N VAL A 27 26.42 -24.86 -64.21
CA VAL A 27 27.29 -25.09 -63.05
C VAL A 27 27.60 -23.78 -62.31
N ILE A 28 27.95 -22.71 -63.03
CA ILE A 28 28.19 -21.38 -62.43
C ILE A 28 26.91 -20.86 -61.77
N PHE A 29 25.77 -20.98 -62.45
CA PHE A 29 24.47 -20.61 -61.89
C PHE A 29 24.12 -21.46 -60.66
N GLY A 30 24.38 -22.77 -60.70
CA GLY A 30 24.18 -23.66 -59.56
C GLY A 30 25.04 -23.29 -58.35
N ILE A 31 26.34 -23.01 -58.56
CA ILE A 31 27.25 -22.57 -57.49
C ILE A 31 26.78 -21.24 -56.89
N TYR A 32 26.39 -20.27 -57.73
CA TYR A 32 25.86 -18.99 -57.26
C TYR A 32 24.55 -19.15 -56.50
N TYR A 33 23.62 -19.93 -57.04
CA TYR A 33 22.30 -20.13 -56.46
C TYR A 33 22.39 -20.85 -55.11
N PHE A 34 23.09 -21.99 -55.05
CA PHE A 34 23.22 -22.78 -53.82
C PHE A 34 24.23 -22.20 -52.83
N GLY A 35 25.29 -21.54 -53.29
CA GLY A 35 26.34 -21.00 -52.43
C GLY A 35 26.07 -19.59 -51.91
N VAL A 36 25.25 -18.79 -52.60
CA VAL A 36 25.03 -17.37 -52.26
C VAL A 36 23.55 -17.02 -52.17
N ALA A 37 22.78 -17.25 -53.24
CA ALA A 37 21.40 -16.74 -53.31
C ALA A 37 20.44 -17.44 -52.32
N LYS A 38 20.49 -18.76 -52.24
CA LYS A 38 19.64 -19.56 -51.34
C LYS A 38 19.96 -19.31 -49.86
N PRO A 39 21.23 -19.37 -49.40
CA PRO A 39 21.57 -19.04 -48.02
C PRO A 39 21.17 -17.60 -47.64
N ALA A 40 21.38 -16.64 -48.54
CA ALA A 40 20.99 -15.25 -48.28
C ALA A 40 19.47 -15.07 -48.14
N ALA A 41 18.68 -15.81 -48.93
CA ALA A 41 17.22 -15.82 -48.80
C ALA A 41 16.75 -16.47 -47.49
N GLU A 42 17.37 -17.57 -47.06
CA GLU A 42 17.08 -18.23 -45.78
C GLU A 42 17.42 -17.32 -44.58
N GLU A 43 18.59 -16.66 -44.60
CA GLU A 43 18.98 -15.69 -43.57
C GLU A 43 18.01 -14.50 -43.50
N PHE A 44 17.50 -14.06 -44.65
CA PHE A 44 16.56 -12.95 -44.71
C PHE A 44 15.20 -13.31 -44.12
N GLU A 45 14.64 -14.47 -44.48
CA GLU A 45 13.39 -14.97 -43.89
C GLU A 45 13.52 -15.20 -42.38
N GLN A 46 14.66 -15.75 -41.93
CA GLN A 46 14.93 -15.90 -40.51
C GLN A 46 15.01 -14.54 -39.79
N ALA A 47 15.60 -13.53 -40.43
CA ALA A 47 15.64 -12.17 -39.89
C ALA A 47 14.23 -11.58 -39.75
N LYS A 48 13.33 -11.79 -40.74
CA LYS A 48 11.93 -11.37 -40.64
C LYS A 48 11.21 -12.04 -39.48
N LEU A 49 11.31 -13.37 -39.36
CA LEU A 49 10.67 -14.12 -38.28
C LEU A 49 11.18 -13.67 -36.89
N SER A 50 12.49 -13.50 -36.74
CA SER A 50 13.08 -12.99 -35.50
C SER A 50 12.62 -11.57 -35.18
N ALA A 51 12.49 -10.72 -36.20
CA ALA A 51 12.04 -9.34 -36.01
C ALA A 51 10.56 -9.27 -35.59
N LEU A 52 9.69 -10.10 -36.19
CA LEU A 52 8.29 -10.22 -35.79
C LEU A 52 8.14 -10.71 -34.34
N ASP A 53 8.94 -11.69 -33.93
CA ASP A 53 8.96 -12.18 -32.55
C ASP A 53 9.46 -11.10 -31.57
N GLN A 54 10.48 -10.33 -31.97
CA GLN A 54 10.97 -9.20 -31.19
C GLN A 54 9.91 -8.09 -31.05
N ILE A 55 9.19 -7.76 -32.12
CA ILE A 55 8.11 -6.76 -32.08
C ILE A 55 7.00 -7.20 -31.12
N ASN A 56 6.60 -8.47 -31.17
CA ASN A 56 5.57 -9.00 -30.28
C ASN A 56 6.03 -9.01 -28.81
N SER A 57 7.25 -9.48 -28.55
CA SER A 57 7.78 -9.56 -27.18
C SER A 57 8.15 -8.21 -26.57
N THR A 58 8.36 -7.17 -27.38
CA THR A 58 8.73 -5.84 -26.90
C THR A 58 7.58 -4.85 -26.92
N LEU A 59 6.92 -4.62 -28.07
CA LEU A 59 5.86 -3.62 -28.19
C LEU A 59 4.50 -4.18 -27.78
N ALA A 60 4.10 -5.32 -28.35
CA ALA A 60 2.77 -5.86 -28.06
C ALA A 60 2.61 -6.27 -26.58
N ALA A 61 3.72 -6.59 -25.90
CA ALA A 61 3.76 -6.92 -24.48
C ALA A 61 3.56 -5.72 -23.53
N ILE A 62 3.75 -4.47 -24.00
CA ILE A 62 3.62 -3.26 -23.16
C ILE A 62 2.15 -3.05 -22.73
N GLY A 63 1.20 -3.41 -23.60
CA GLY A 63 -0.23 -3.35 -23.27
C GLY A 63 -0.85 -1.95 -23.28
N THR A 64 -0.24 -0.99 -23.98
CA THR A 64 -0.89 0.28 -24.36
C THR A 64 -1.48 0.17 -25.78
N ASP A 65 -2.54 0.93 -26.06
CA ASP A 65 -3.17 0.95 -27.39
C ASP A 65 -2.16 1.38 -28.47
N GLN A 66 -1.36 2.41 -28.18
CA GLN A 66 -0.32 2.91 -29.10
C GLN A 66 0.80 1.90 -29.34
N ALA A 67 1.20 1.11 -28.32
CA ALA A 67 2.16 0.04 -28.53
C ALA A 67 1.59 -1.08 -29.41
N SER A 68 0.30 -1.41 -29.26
CA SER A 68 -0.38 -2.39 -30.12
C SER A 68 -0.51 -1.89 -31.57
N GLU A 69 -0.85 -0.62 -31.77
CA GLU A 69 -0.87 0.01 -33.10
C GLU A 69 0.53 0.04 -33.73
N ALA A 70 1.55 0.42 -32.96
CA ALA A 70 2.94 0.43 -33.42
C ALA A 70 3.44 -0.98 -33.76
N ALA A 71 3.13 -1.98 -32.93
CA ALA A 71 3.48 -3.38 -33.20
C ALA A 71 2.86 -3.87 -34.50
N SER A 72 1.59 -3.52 -34.76
CA SER A 72 0.88 -3.86 -35.99
C SER A 72 1.53 -3.20 -37.21
N ARG A 73 1.85 -1.90 -37.11
CA ARG A 73 2.53 -1.15 -38.18
C ARG A 73 3.91 -1.74 -38.49
N TYR A 74 4.76 -1.92 -37.47
CA TYR A 74 6.11 -2.44 -37.67
C TYR A 74 6.11 -3.90 -38.16
N SER A 75 5.12 -4.70 -37.76
CA SER A 75 4.97 -6.05 -38.31
C SER A 75 4.71 -6.03 -39.82
N ALA A 76 3.87 -5.11 -40.30
CA ALA A 76 3.64 -4.91 -41.73
C ALA A 76 4.90 -4.41 -42.45
N GLU A 77 5.61 -3.43 -41.89
CA GLU A 77 6.87 -2.92 -42.45
C GLU A 77 7.95 -4.01 -42.55
N VAL A 78 8.07 -4.90 -41.56
CA VAL A 78 8.99 -6.06 -41.60
C VAL A 78 8.57 -7.06 -42.67
N GLN A 79 7.28 -7.30 -42.85
CA GLN A 79 6.77 -8.18 -43.90
C GLN A 79 7.07 -7.62 -45.30
N ASP A 80 6.92 -6.31 -45.49
CA ASP A 80 7.15 -5.60 -46.74
C ASP A 80 8.63 -5.32 -47.04
N ALA A 81 9.51 -5.41 -46.04
CA ALA A 81 10.94 -5.23 -46.23
C ALA A 81 11.48 -6.16 -47.34
N GLY A 82 12.40 -5.63 -48.14
CA GLY A 82 13.06 -6.31 -49.25
C GLY A 82 14.49 -6.78 -48.94
N SER A 83 15.04 -6.42 -47.76
CA SER A 83 16.37 -6.86 -47.36
C SER A 83 16.57 -6.96 -45.85
N LYS A 84 17.57 -7.76 -45.43
CA LYS A 84 17.99 -7.87 -44.02
C LYS A 84 18.41 -6.52 -43.42
N SER A 85 18.98 -5.63 -44.24
CA SER A 85 19.37 -4.28 -43.81
C SER A 85 18.15 -3.42 -43.49
N GLU A 86 17.08 -3.53 -44.28
CA GLU A 86 15.81 -2.83 -44.01
C GLU A 86 15.14 -3.36 -42.74
N VAL A 87 15.10 -4.67 -42.55
CA VAL A 87 14.59 -5.29 -41.31
C VAL A 87 15.35 -4.77 -40.09
N ASN A 88 16.69 -4.71 -40.16
CA ASN A 88 17.50 -4.17 -39.06
C ASN A 88 17.26 -2.69 -38.80
N ALA A 89 17.04 -1.87 -39.84
CA ALA A 89 16.71 -0.46 -39.68
C ALA A 89 15.35 -0.28 -38.98
N ILE A 90 14.35 -1.08 -39.37
CA ILE A 90 13.04 -1.11 -38.70
C ILE A 90 13.20 -1.49 -37.23
N LEU A 91 14.03 -2.50 -36.90
CA LEU A 91 14.27 -2.91 -35.51
C LEU A 91 14.90 -1.81 -34.63
N VAL A 92 15.71 -0.91 -35.21
CA VAL A 92 16.24 0.26 -34.48
C VAL A 92 15.09 1.21 -34.11
N GLU A 93 14.15 1.44 -35.03
CA GLU A 93 12.98 2.27 -34.75
C GLU A 93 12.03 1.60 -33.74
N VAL A 94 11.82 0.29 -33.85
CA VAL A 94 11.06 -0.52 -32.89
C VAL A 94 11.62 -0.34 -31.48
N ALA A 95 12.94 -0.45 -31.31
CA ALA A 95 13.57 -0.27 -30.01
C ALA A 95 13.35 1.14 -29.44
N SER A 96 13.45 2.18 -30.26
CA SER A 96 13.18 3.56 -29.81
C SER A 96 11.71 3.78 -29.43
N THR A 97 10.78 3.20 -30.19
CA THR A 97 9.34 3.28 -29.92
C THR A 97 8.98 2.49 -28.68
N ALA A 98 9.57 1.31 -28.46
CA ALA A 98 9.34 0.50 -27.27
C ALA A 98 9.74 1.26 -26.00
N GLN A 99 10.85 2.00 -26.01
CA GLN A 99 11.23 2.85 -24.86
C GLN A 99 10.23 3.97 -24.59
N LEU A 100 9.69 4.59 -25.65
CA LEU A 100 8.65 5.62 -25.52
C LEU A 100 7.36 5.03 -24.92
N GLU A 101 6.90 3.91 -25.47
CA GLU A 101 5.68 3.23 -25.02
C GLU A 101 5.82 2.68 -23.59
N GLN A 102 7.00 2.20 -23.21
CA GLN A 102 7.28 1.76 -21.86
C GLN A 102 7.15 2.93 -20.87
N LYS A 103 7.71 4.10 -21.19
CA LYS A 103 7.54 5.30 -20.35
C LYS A 103 6.08 5.77 -20.31
N ARG A 104 5.36 5.66 -21.44
CA ARG A 104 3.92 5.97 -21.46
C ARG A 104 3.14 5.07 -20.51
N LYS A 105 3.41 3.76 -20.55
CA LYS A 105 2.81 2.79 -19.63
C LYS A 105 3.08 3.16 -18.17
N GLU A 106 4.34 3.45 -17.83
CA GLU A 106 4.73 3.85 -16.47
C GLU A 106 3.88 5.03 -15.98
N LEU A 107 3.74 6.08 -16.78
CA LEU A 107 2.92 7.25 -16.41
C LEU A 107 1.42 6.91 -16.32
N LEU A 108 0.90 6.05 -17.19
CA LEU A 108 -0.51 5.62 -17.13
C LEU A 108 -0.79 4.79 -15.87
N ASP A 109 0.13 3.90 -15.50
CA ASP A 109 0.05 3.08 -14.28
C ASP A 109 0.20 3.96 -13.02
N GLU A 110 1.06 4.98 -13.08
CA GLU A 110 1.19 6.00 -12.03
C GLU A 110 -0.10 6.80 -11.86
N VAL A 111 -0.71 7.28 -12.94
CA VAL A 111 -2.03 7.95 -12.88
C VAL A 111 -3.08 7.03 -12.26
N ALA A 112 -3.13 5.76 -12.65
CA ALA A 112 -4.06 4.80 -12.08
C ALA A 112 -3.83 4.62 -10.57
N THR A 113 -2.57 4.52 -10.14
CA THR A 113 -2.19 4.38 -8.73
C THR A 113 -2.45 5.65 -7.93
N ALA A 114 -2.18 6.82 -8.50
CA ALA A 114 -2.30 8.10 -7.83
C ALA A 114 -3.75 8.57 -7.71
N THR A 115 -4.62 8.16 -8.63
CA THR A 115 -6.05 8.52 -8.61
C THR A 115 -6.94 7.49 -7.90
N ASN A 116 -6.41 6.30 -7.56
CA ASN A 116 -7.14 5.30 -6.80
C ASN A 116 -6.48 5.05 -5.45
N GLY A 117 -7.25 5.32 -4.40
CA GLY A 117 -6.89 5.06 -3.03
C GLY A 117 -7.39 3.72 -2.53
N THR A 118 -7.04 3.45 -1.27
CA THR A 118 -7.44 2.24 -0.56
C THR A 118 -8.88 2.30 -0.08
N TYR A 119 -9.32 3.48 0.34
CA TYR A 119 -10.68 3.72 0.84
C TYR A 119 -11.58 4.42 -0.18
N PHE A 120 -10.99 5.19 -1.08
CA PHE A 120 -11.71 5.95 -2.10
C PHE A 120 -11.08 5.72 -3.46
N THR A 121 -11.90 5.44 -4.45
CA THR A 121 -11.51 5.22 -5.83
C THR A 121 -12.06 6.32 -6.73
N THR A 122 -11.70 6.28 -8.01
CA THR A 122 -12.32 7.12 -9.03
C THR A 122 -13.84 6.91 -9.15
N ALA A 123 -14.41 5.82 -8.65
CA ALA A 123 -15.86 5.64 -8.60
C ALA A 123 -16.52 6.46 -7.47
N ASP A 124 -15.79 6.72 -6.39
CA ASP A 124 -16.28 7.39 -5.19
C ASP A 124 -16.09 8.92 -5.25
N VAL A 125 -15.07 9.37 -6.00
CA VAL A 125 -14.66 10.78 -6.06
C VAL A 125 -14.63 11.27 -7.51
N PRO A 126 -15.68 11.99 -7.98
CA PRO A 126 -15.79 12.47 -9.35
C PRO A 126 -14.61 13.33 -9.82
N GLU A 127 -14.02 14.13 -8.93
CA GLU A 127 -12.88 14.98 -9.23
C GLU A 127 -11.63 14.15 -9.56
N LEU A 128 -11.42 13.02 -8.89
CA LEU A 128 -10.33 12.09 -9.20
C LEU A 128 -10.58 11.37 -10.52
N ALA A 129 -11.82 11.01 -10.85
CA ALA A 129 -12.18 10.43 -12.13
C ALA A 129 -11.87 11.39 -13.29
N ALA A 130 -12.32 12.65 -13.17
CA ALA A 130 -12.08 13.68 -14.17
C ALA A 130 -10.59 13.97 -14.36
N LEU A 131 -9.82 14.02 -13.26
CA LEU A 131 -8.37 14.17 -13.32
C LEU A 131 -7.72 12.95 -14.00
N SER A 132 -8.09 11.73 -13.61
CA SER A 132 -7.55 10.49 -14.18
C SER A 132 -7.73 10.47 -15.71
N GLN A 133 -8.91 10.84 -16.19
CA GLN A 133 -9.18 10.93 -17.63
C GLN A 133 -8.32 12.01 -18.31
N SER A 134 -8.29 13.22 -17.76
CA SER A 134 -7.51 14.35 -18.31
C SER A 134 -6.02 14.01 -18.43
N LEU A 135 -5.43 13.41 -17.39
CA LEU A 135 -4.01 13.01 -17.40
C LEU A 135 -3.74 11.91 -18.44
N LYS A 136 -4.61 10.89 -18.53
CA LYS A 136 -4.49 9.80 -19.52
C LYS A 136 -4.55 10.34 -20.95
N GLU A 137 -5.53 11.19 -21.24
CA GLU A 137 -5.66 11.85 -22.56
C GLU A 137 -4.39 12.64 -22.88
N LYS A 138 -3.87 13.41 -21.91
CA LYS A 138 -2.66 14.20 -22.12
C LYS A 138 -1.43 13.34 -22.40
N ILE A 139 -1.20 12.29 -21.61
CA ILE A 139 -0.10 11.32 -21.79
C ILE A 139 -0.17 10.65 -23.17
N ASN A 140 -1.38 10.28 -23.61
CA ASN A 140 -1.60 9.62 -24.89
C ASN A 140 -1.26 10.52 -26.10
N THR A 141 -1.31 11.84 -25.95
CA THR A 141 -0.93 12.80 -27.02
C THR A 141 0.57 13.09 -27.11
N MET A 142 1.38 12.65 -26.15
CA MET A 142 2.82 12.92 -26.15
C MET A 142 3.54 12.05 -27.15
N THR A 143 4.51 12.61 -27.88
CA THR A 143 5.21 11.93 -28.98
C THR A 143 6.71 11.75 -28.72
N SER A 144 7.21 12.19 -27.56
CA SER A 144 8.62 12.06 -27.20
C SER A 144 8.80 11.73 -25.72
N ARG A 145 9.89 11.02 -25.43
CA ARG A 145 10.26 10.62 -24.08
C ARG A 145 10.53 11.83 -23.17
N SER A 146 11.20 12.86 -23.70
CA SER A 146 11.48 14.08 -22.93
C SER A 146 10.21 14.83 -22.53
N GLN A 147 9.15 14.79 -23.34
CA GLN A 147 7.86 15.37 -22.95
C GLN A 147 7.21 14.59 -21.80
N MET A 148 7.29 13.26 -21.82
CA MET A 148 6.76 12.40 -20.77
C MET A 148 7.51 12.59 -19.45
N GLU A 149 8.85 12.59 -19.50
CA GLU A 149 9.70 12.81 -18.31
C GLU A 149 9.46 14.20 -17.71
N ALA A 150 9.24 15.23 -18.54
CA ALA A 150 8.90 16.57 -18.05
C ALA A 150 7.47 16.65 -17.46
N TYR A 151 6.60 15.70 -17.78
CA TYR A 151 5.21 15.69 -17.34
C TYR A 151 4.98 14.91 -16.05
N GLU A 152 5.86 13.97 -15.70
CA GLU A 152 5.79 13.17 -14.47
C GLU A 152 5.55 14.02 -13.21
N PRO A 153 6.28 15.13 -12.95
CA PRO A 153 6.01 15.98 -11.77
C PRO A 153 4.64 16.67 -11.81
N GLN A 154 4.01 16.80 -12.98
CA GLN A 154 2.68 17.39 -13.12
C GLN A 154 1.59 16.41 -12.68
N ILE A 155 1.81 15.10 -12.82
CA ILE A 155 0.92 14.06 -12.32
C ILE A 155 0.91 14.14 -10.79
N ASP A 156 2.08 14.14 -10.17
CA ASP A 156 2.24 14.26 -8.72
C ASP A 156 1.56 15.49 -8.14
N ASN A 157 1.80 16.65 -8.76
CA ASN A 157 1.27 17.91 -8.26
C ASN A 157 -0.26 17.95 -8.37
N GLN A 158 -0.81 17.61 -9.54
CA GLN A 158 -2.25 17.64 -9.74
C GLN A 158 -2.99 16.62 -8.87
N THR A 159 -2.48 15.39 -8.77
CA THR A 159 -3.09 14.35 -7.93
C THR A 159 -3.02 14.73 -6.45
N THR A 160 -1.89 15.27 -5.99
CA THR A 160 -1.75 15.78 -4.62
C THR A 160 -2.76 16.88 -4.33
N LEU A 161 -2.88 17.87 -5.22
CA LEU A 161 -3.83 18.97 -5.07
C LEU A 161 -5.29 18.48 -5.06
N THR A 162 -5.65 17.53 -5.92
CA THR A 162 -7.01 16.98 -5.96
C THR A 162 -7.34 16.19 -4.69
N TRP A 163 -6.43 15.34 -4.20
CA TRP A 163 -6.61 14.65 -2.92
C TRP A 163 -6.73 15.62 -1.74
N ARG A 164 -5.86 16.63 -1.68
CA ARG A 164 -5.92 17.66 -0.63
C ARG A 164 -7.25 18.40 -0.65
N THR A 165 -7.71 18.78 -1.84
CA THR A 165 -8.99 19.46 -2.01
C THR A 165 -10.15 18.57 -1.55
N TYR A 166 -10.14 17.30 -1.98
CA TYR A 166 -11.15 16.32 -1.57
C TYR A 166 -11.21 16.18 -0.04
N PHE A 167 -10.08 15.90 0.61
CA PHE A 167 -10.03 15.72 2.06
C PHE A 167 -10.34 17.01 2.83
N THR A 168 -9.88 18.16 2.35
CA THR A 168 -10.21 19.46 2.96
C THR A 168 -11.72 19.69 2.96
N ASN A 169 -12.40 19.40 1.85
CA ASN A 169 -13.85 19.51 1.75
C ASN A 169 -14.56 18.48 2.64
N LEU A 170 -14.08 17.22 2.63
CA LEU A 170 -14.64 16.15 3.46
C LEU A 170 -14.57 16.52 4.95
N ILE A 171 -13.40 16.93 5.44
CA ILE A 171 -13.18 17.33 6.83
C ILE A 171 -13.99 18.58 7.18
N GLY A 172 -14.06 19.56 6.26
CA GLY A 172 -14.85 20.78 6.44
C GLY A 172 -16.35 20.53 6.60
N GLN A 173 -16.87 19.45 6.02
CA GLN A 173 -18.29 19.06 6.11
C GLN A 173 -18.62 18.24 7.36
N MET A 174 -17.63 17.77 8.12
CA MET A 174 -17.86 17.00 9.34
C MET A 174 -18.59 17.84 10.39
N THR A 175 -19.38 17.21 11.26
CA THR A 175 -20.21 17.93 12.24
C THR A 175 -19.50 18.17 13.57
N VAL A 176 -18.56 17.29 13.92
CA VAL A 176 -17.81 17.34 15.18
C VAL A 176 -16.37 17.81 14.95
N ASP A 177 -15.71 18.32 15.99
CA ASP A 177 -14.30 18.74 15.90
C ASP A 177 -13.32 17.56 16.05
N ARG A 178 -13.65 16.60 16.92
CA ARG A 178 -12.89 15.35 17.06
C ARG A 178 -13.24 14.42 15.91
N ILE A 179 -12.28 14.13 15.04
CA ILE A 179 -12.46 13.26 13.87
C ILE A 179 -11.59 12.02 13.99
N ALA A 180 -12.02 10.93 13.34
CA ALA A 180 -11.23 9.71 13.22
C ALA A 180 -10.48 9.74 11.89
N MET A 181 -9.15 9.54 11.93
CA MET A 181 -8.35 9.23 10.75
C MET A 181 -8.00 7.75 10.76
N LEU A 182 -8.20 7.07 9.64
CA LEU A 182 -7.76 5.70 9.44
C LEU A 182 -6.77 5.63 8.28
N GLN A 183 -5.77 4.78 8.42
CA GLN A 183 -4.75 4.46 7.44
C GLN A 183 -4.71 2.94 7.26
N ASN A 184 -4.64 2.46 6.01
CA ASN A 184 -4.66 1.01 5.75
C ASN A 184 -3.26 0.37 5.53
N SER A 185 -2.19 1.16 5.56
CA SER A 185 -0.83 0.66 5.34
C SER A 185 0.22 1.54 6.05
N PRO A 186 0.66 1.16 7.27
CA PRO A 186 0.10 0.08 8.10
C PRO A 186 -1.33 0.39 8.54
N VAL A 187 -2.10 -0.65 8.91
CA VAL A 187 -3.43 -0.47 9.51
C VAL A 187 -3.26 0.23 10.86
N TYR A 188 -3.70 1.47 10.94
CA TYR A 188 -3.62 2.32 12.11
C TYR A 188 -4.68 3.40 11.99
N GLY A 189 -5.24 3.85 13.11
CA GLY A 189 -6.01 5.08 13.10
C GLY A 189 -5.80 5.89 14.36
N GLU A 190 -6.29 7.11 14.36
CA GLU A 190 -6.20 7.99 15.52
C GLU A 190 -7.30 9.03 15.54
N TYR A 191 -7.61 9.52 16.74
CA TYR A 191 -8.41 10.71 16.89
C TYR A 191 -7.56 11.98 16.78
N MET A 192 -8.09 12.98 16.09
CA MET A 192 -7.46 14.30 15.99
C MET A 192 -8.52 15.40 15.87
N SER A 193 -8.14 16.66 16.10
CA SER A 193 -9.01 17.78 15.78
C SER A 193 -9.08 18.02 14.28
N LYS A 194 -10.13 18.71 13.83
CA LYS A 194 -10.22 19.16 12.44
C LYS A 194 -9.03 20.02 12.02
N GLU A 195 -8.58 20.91 12.90
CA GLU A 195 -7.44 21.79 12.63
C GLU A 195 -6.17 20.97 12.35
N TYR A 196 -5.87 19.99 13.22
CA TYR A 196 -4.73 19.10 13.02
C TYR A 196 -4.88 18.24 11.76
N ALA A 197 -6.08 17.75 11.47
CA ALA A 197 -6.34 16.96 10.26
C ALA A 197 -6.12 17.76 8.98
N LEU A 198 -6.60 19.01 8.94
CA LEU A 198 -6.39 19.90 7.80
C LEU A 198 -4.90 20.23 7.62
N ALA A 199 -4.17 20.46 8.72
CA ALA A 199 -2.74 20.68 8.68
C ALA A 199 -1.99 19.44 8.18
N TYR A 200 -2.38 18.23 8.64
CA TYR A 200 -1.83 16.97 8.19
C TYR A 200 -2.05 16.78 6.68
N VAL A 201 -3.29 16.94 6.20
CA VAL A 201 -3.61 16.85 4.76
C VAL A 201 -2.79 17.85 3.93
N ALA A 202 -2.60 19.07 4.43
CA ALA A 202 -1.80 20.09 3.75
C ALA A 202 -0.30 19.76 3.67
N GLY A 203 0.23 18.93 4.58
CA GLY A 203 1.60 18.46 4.60
C GLY A 203 1.87 17.28 3.67
N GLU A 204 0.85 16.46 3.39
CA GLU A 204 1.02 15.16 2.74
C GLU A 204 0.86 15.16 1.22
N THR A 205 1.43 14.15 0.55
CA THR A 205 1.32 13.94 -0.91
C THR A 205 0.23 12.93 -1.25
N TRP A 206 -0.11 12.82 -2.54
CA TRP A 206 -1.08 11.83 -3.00
C TRP A 206 -0.77 10.40 -2.51
N ASP A 207 0.51 10.02 -2.38
CA ASP A 207 0.88 8.65 -1.98
C ASP A 207 0.48 8.33 -0.54
N THR A 208 0.57 9.30 0.38
CA THR A 208 0.02 9.15 1.73
C THR A 208 -1.50 9.28 1.69
N LEU A 209 -2.00 10.36 1.08
CA LEU A 209 -3.42 10.73 1.14
C LEU A 209 -4.35 9.64 0.59
N ARG A 210 -3.98 8.98 -0.50
CA ARG A 210 -4.78 7.90 -1.09
C ARG A 210 -4.99 6.70 -0.14
N LYS A 211 -4.18 6.59 0.92
CA LYS A 211 -4.24 5.49 1.91
C LYS A 211 -5.06 5.88 3.14
N LEU A 212 -5.63 7.08 3.18
CA LEU A 212 -6.34 7.63 4.33
C LEU A 212 -7.85 7.60 4.16
N LYS A 213 -8.53 7.60 5.30
CA LYS A 213 -9.97 7.85 5.44
C LYS A 213 -10.17 8.77 6.64
N PHE A 214 -11.07 9.73 6.49
CA PHE A 214 -11.52 10.56 7.60
C PHE A 214 -13.02 10.36 7.78
N GLU A 215 -13.46 10.25 9.02
CA GLU A 215 -14.88 10.12 9.35
C GLU A 215 -15.24 10.74 10.69
N ASN A 216 -16.53 10.99 10.89
CA ASN A 216 -17.05 11.29 12.22
C ASN A 216 -16.86 10.05 13.09
N PRO A 217 -16.36 10.20 14.33
CA PRO A 217 -16.12 9.08 15.22
C PRO A 217 -17.45 8.43 15.60
N ASN A 218 -17.59 7.14 15.32
CA ASN A 218 -18.59 6.29 15.95
C ASN A 218 -17.87 5.45 16.99
N THR A 219 -18.19 5.64 18.28
CA THR A 219 -17.38 5.11 19.36
C THR A 219 -18.11 4.06 20.20
N VAL A 220 -17.33 3.12 20.70
CA VAL A 220 -17.73 2.11 21.67
C VAL A 220 -16.73 2.12 22.81
N GLU A 221 -17.21 1.80 24.02
CA GLU A 221 -16.32 1.59 25.17
C GLU A 221 -16.02 0.10 25.29
N VAL A 222 -14.73 -0.24 25.28
CA VAL A 222 -14.26 -1.61 25.46
C VAL A 222 -13.37 -1.75 26.69
N PRO A 223 -13.50 -2.87 27.45
CA PRO A 223 -12.62 -3.16 28.56
C PRO A 223 -11.27 -3.67 28.06
N VAL A 224 -10.19 -3.14 28.64
CA VAL A 224 -8.81 -3.63 28.44
C VAL A 224 -8.23 -4.00 29.81
N LEU A 225 -7.74 -5.23 29.95
CA LEU A 225 -7.17 -5.73 31.20
C LEU A 225 -5.67 -5.42 31.28
N ASP A 226 -5.21 -4.94 32.43
CA ASP A 226 -3.81 -4.60 32.67
C ASP A 226 -3.46 -4.74 34.17
N THR A 227 -2.24 -4.37 34.53
CA THR A 227 -1.75 -4.22 35.90
C THR A 227 -1.34 -2.77 36.13
N PHE A 228 -1.55 -2.31 37.36
CA PHE A 228 -1.16 -0.95 37.75
C PHE A 228 0.35 -0.71 37.62
N GLU A 229 1.16 -1.75 37.84
CA GLU A 229 2.62 -1.69 37.65
C GLU A 229 3.04 -1.29 36.23
N ARG A 230 2.36 -1.83 35.22
CA ARG A 230 2.64 -1.54 33.82
C ARG A 230 2.10 -0.19 33.38
N THR A 231 1.01 0.27 33.99
CA THR A 231 0.26 1.48 33.58
C THR A 231 -0.01 2.48 34.72
N PRO A 232 0.99 2.84 35.55
CA PRO A 232 0.76 3.59 36.79
C PRO A 232 0.24 5.01 36.55
N THR A 233 0.53 5.56 35.36
CA THR A 233 0.18 6.94 34.96
C THR A 233 -1.22 7.07 34.36
N ILE A 234 -1.87 5.96 33.99
CA ILE A 234 -3.19 6.02 33.36
C ILE A 234 -4.27 6.29 34.41
N LYS A 235 -5.14 7.26 34.12
CA LYS A 235 -6.25 7.74 34.94
C LYS A 235 -7.52 7.88 34.09
N PRO A 236 -8.71 8.05 34.71
CA PRO A 236 -9.88 8.52 33.97
C PRO A 236 -9.56 9.82 33.23
N ASN A 237 -10.05 9.94 31.99
CA ASN A 237 -9.78 10.99 31.03
C ASN A 237 -8.34 11.06 30.50
N SER A 238 -7.47 10.08 30.79
CA SER A 238 -6.17 9.98 30.14
C SER A 238 -6.32 9.67 28.66
N THR A 239 -5.46 10.28 27.85
CA THR A 239 -5.30 9.96 26.43
C THR A 239 -4.24 8.88 26.28
N VAL A 240 -4.54 7.82 25.51
CA VAL A 240 -3.67 6.65 25.35
C VAL A 240 -3.47 6.28 23.87
N LYS A 241 -2.33 5.65 23.59
CA LYS A 241 -2.10 4.87 22.38
C LYS A 241 -2.32 3.39 22.69
N ILE A 242 -2.95 2.69 21.77
CA ILE A 242 -3.30 1.29 21.89
C ILE A 242 -2.42 0.49 20.94
N TYR A 243 -1.79 -0.53 21.48
CA TYR A 243 -0.94 -1.45 20.76
C TYR A 243 -1.43 -2.88 20.96
N VAL A 244 -1.13 -3.72 19.97
CA VAL A 244 -1.25 -5.17 20.10
C VAL A 244 0.17 -5.73 20.09
N TYR A 245 0.54 -6.36 21.20
CA TYR A 245 1.78 -7.12 21.32
C TYR A 245 1.53 -8.57 20.94
N ASP A 246 2.37 -9.10 20.06
CA ASP A 246 2.39 -10.49 19.67
C ASP A 246 3.51 -11.23 20.39
N ILE A 247 3.14 -12.06 21.34
CA ILE A 247 4.05 -12.87 22.16
C ILE A 247 4.80 -13.89 21.30
N ALA A 248 4.19 -14.39 20.22
CA ALA A 248 4.81 -15.40 19.36
C ALA A 248 5.89 -14.82 18.45
N THR A 249 5.76 -13.55 18.04
CA THR A 249 6.70 -12.87 17.13
C THR A 249 7.54 -11.80 17.81
N ASP A 250 7.31 -11.53 19.10
CA ASP A 250 7.93 -10.45 19.87
C ASP A 250 7.82 -9.09 19.17
N ASN A 251 6.62 -8.79 18.65
CA ASN A 251 6.37 -7.60 17.85
C ASN A 251 5.19 -6.79 18.41
N MET A 252 5.35 -5.47 18.46
CA MET A 252 4.36 -4.53 18.94
C MET A 252 3.83 -3.70 17.78
N ARG A 253 2.53 -3.80 17.50
CA ARG A 253 1.88 -3.08 16.40
C ARG A 253 0.92 -2.03 16.95
N PRO A 254 1.05 -0.73 16.60
CA PRO A 254 0.04 0.26 16.96
C PRO A 254 -1.26 -0.04 16.21
N ILE A 255 -2.39 0.03 16.90
CA ILE A 255 -3.72 -0.13 16.28
C ILE A 255 -4.55 1.15 16.36
N TRP A 256 -4.40 1.93 17.43
CA TRP A 256 -5.14 3.18 17.58
C TRP A 256 -4.39 4.23 18.41
N GLY A 257 -4.49 5.49 18.00
CA GLY A 257 -3.91 6.65 18.68
C GLY A 257 -4.95 7.59 19.28
N ASN A 258 -4.56 8.29 20.34
CA ASN A 258 -5.36 9.32 21.02
C ASN A 258 -6.74 8.84 21.51
N ALA A 259 -6.85 7.59 21.95
CA ALA A 259 -8.07 7.08 22.60
C ALA A 259 -8.23 7.68 24.00
N THR A 260 -9.47 7.84 24.46
CA THR A 260 -9.77 8.36 25.80
C THR A 260 -10.15 7.22 26.74
N VAL A 261 -9.54 7.19 27.92
CA VAL A 261 -9.95 6.28 29.00
C VAL A 261 -11.15 6.89 29.72
N GLY A 262 -12.33 6.32 29.55
CA GLY A 262 -13.56 6.81 30.19
C GLY A 262 -13.56 6.54 31.70
N SER A 263 -13.21 5.31 32.11
CA SER A 263 -13.14 4.94 33.51
C SER A 263 -12.08 3.87 33.80
N VAL A 264 -11.69 3.77 35.07
CA VAL A 264 -10.67 2.84 35.57
C VAL A 264 -11.27 2.06 36.74
N ILE A 265 -11.24 0.74 36.64
CA ILE A 265 -11.79 -0.17 37.65
C ILE A 265 -10.63 -1.00 38.21
N TYR A 266 -10.38 -0.90 39.51
CA TYR A 266 -9.37 -1.70 40.19
C TYR A 266 -9.97 -2.99 40.72
N SER A 267 -9.19 -4.07 40.69
CA SER A 267 -9.55 -5.35 41.27
C SER A 267 -9.88 -5.21 42.75
N GLN A 268 -11.12 -5.52 43.08
CA GLN A 268 -11.60 -5.44 44.46
C GLN A 268 -10.95 -6.48 45.37
N SER A 269 -10.57 -7.66 44.85
CA SER A 269 -9.86 -8.67 45.64
C SER A 269 -8.47 -8.21 46.06
N ASP A 270 -7.79 -7.48 45.18
CA ASP A 270 -6.40 -7.06 45.38
C ASP A 270 -6.32 -5.91 46.39
N ILE A 271 -7.41 -5.14 46.54
CA ILE A 271 -7.55 -4.01 47.48
C ILE A 271 -8.48 -4.33 48.68
N ALA A 272 -8.97 -5.57 48.81
CA ALA A 272 -10.04 -5.91 49.75
C ALA A 272 -9.64 -5.83 51.23
N THR A 273 -8.34 -5.95 51.53
CA THR A 273 -7.87 -6.14 52.91
C THR A 273 -6.74 -5.19 53.22
N ILE A 274 -6.89 -4.42 54.30
CA ILE A 274 -5.80 -3.66 54.90
C ILE A 274 -5.32 -4.46 56.10
N GLU A 275 -4.06 -4.88 56.08
CA GLU A 275 -3.39 -5.46 57.24
C GLU A 275 -2.38 -4.45 57.79
N TRP A 276 -2.51 -4.12 59.07
CA TRP A 276 -1.50 -3.34 59.76
C TRP A 276 -1.17 -4.00 61.10
N ALA A 277 0.11 -3.95 61.44
CA ALA A 277 0.64 -4.52 62.66
C ALA A 277 1.20 -3.39 63.53
N LEU A 278 0.61 -3.19 64.70
CA LEU A 278 1.20 -2.35 65.73
C LEU A 278 2.10 -3.23 66.58
N THR A 279 3.41 -2.98 66.54
CA THR A 279 4.36 -3.64 67.43
C THR A 279 4.69 -2.69 68.57
N ASP A 280 4.22 -3.02 69.78
CA ASP A 280 4.59 -2.34 71.02
C ASP A 280 5.32 -3.34 71.93
N GLY A 281 6.64 -3.13 72.08
CA GLY A 281 7.51 -4.05 72.81
C GLY A 281 7.59 -5.45 72.19
N ALA A 282 7.23 -6.49 72.97
CA ALA A 282 7.22 -7.89 72.53
C ALA A 282 5.86 -8.36 71.98
N THR A 283 4.87 -7.47 71.91
CA THR A 283 3.51 -7.77 71.49
C THR A 283 3.23 -7.13 70.13
N THR A 284 2.95 -7.98 69.14
CA THR A 284 2.43 -7.55 67.84
C THR A 284 0.92 -7.73 67.84
N GLN A 285 0.19 -6.63 67.68
CA GLN A 285 -1.25 -6.66 67.44
C GLN A 285 -1.48 -6.45 65.95
N SER A 286 -2.00 -7.47 65.28
CA SER A 286 -2.40 -7.41 63.88
C SER A 286 -3.88 -7.07 63.78
N TYR A 287 -4.19 -6.02 63.04
CA TYR A 287 -5.55 -5.65 62.70
C TYR A 287 -5.71 -5.83 61.19
N SER A 288 -6.77 -6.55 60.82
CA SER A 288 -7.16 -6.72 59.43
C SER A 288 -8.60 -6.21 59.29
N VAL A 289 -8.81 -5.31 58.33
CA VAL A 289 -10.14 -4.80 58.00
C VAL A 289 -10.45 -5.24 56.58
N ASN A 290 -11.56 -5.97 56.42
CA ASN A 290 -12.13 -6.28 55.13
C ASN A 290 -12.97 -5.10 54.67
N VAL A 291 -12.44 -4.33 53.72
CA VAL A 291 -13.04 -3.10 53.20
C VAL A 291 -14.42 -3.38 52.59
N TRP A 292 -14.59 -4.55 51.96
CA TRP A 292 -15.84 -4.93 51.31
C TRP A 292 -16.98 -5.23 52.29
N GLU A 293 -16.68 -5.91 53.39
CA GLU A 293 -17.67 -6.14 54.45
C GLU A 293 -18.08 -4.83 55.13
N SER A 294 -17.14 -3.88 55.29
CA SER A 294 -17.46 -2.54 55.77
C SER A 294 -18.34 -1.75 54.78
N ILE A 295 -18.11 -1.84 53.47
CA ILE A 295 -18.98 -1.20 52.45
C ILE A 295 -20.39 -1.79 52.49
N LYS A 296 -20.52 -3.13 52.58
CA LYS A 296 -21.83 -3.79 52.72
C LYS A 296 -22.56 -3.37 54.00
N ALA A 297 -21.85 -3.30 55.13
CA ALA A 297 -22.40 -2.85 56.40
C ALA A 297 -22.89 -1.40 56.32
N ALA A 298 -22.10 -0.50 55.71
CA ALA A 298 -22.49 0.88 55.47
C ALA A 298 -23.75 0.98 54.59
N ALA A 299 -23.81 0.20 53.50
CA ALA A 299 -24.99 0.14 52.62
C ALA A 299 -26.23 -0.44 53.33
N ALA A 300 -26.03 -1.30 54.33
CA ALA A 300 -27.08 -1.82 55.20
C ALA A 300 -27.48 -0.87 56.34
N GLY A 301 -26.87 0.31 56.44
CA GLY A 301 -27.21 1.36 57.41
C GLY A 301 -26.39 1.38 58.70
N ASP A 302 -25.24 0.69 58.75
CA ASP A 302 -24.32 0.74 59.89
C ASP A 302 -23.61 2.11 59.97
N ALA A 303 -23.77 2.80 61.09
CA ALA A 303 -23.29 4.17 61.28
C ALA A 303 -21.76 4.27 61.42
N ASP A 304 -21.13 3.26 62.01
CA ASP A 304 -19.67 3.23 62.20
C ASP A 304 -18.97 2.89 60.88
N ALA A 305 -19.56 2.01 60.08
CA ALA A 305 -19.07 1.68 58.74
C ALA A 305 -19.29 2.82 57.72
N ALA A 306 -20.43 3.53 57.82
CA ALA A 306 -20.73 4.68 56.95
C ALA A 306 -19.80 5.89 57.20
N ALA A 307 -19.26 6.03 58.42
CA ALA A 307 -18.36 7.12 58.78
C ALA A 307 -16.99 7.07 58.08
N VAL A 308 -16.61 5.92 57.51
CA VAL A 308 -15.26 5.70 56.96
C VAL A 308 -15.16 5.99 55.44
N ALA A 309 -16.27 6.31 54.77
CA ALA A 309 -16.32 6.77 53.37
C ALA A 309 -15.52 5.90 52.37
N TRP A 310 -15.62 4.58 52.47
CA TRP A 310 -14.85 3.62 51.65
C TRP A 310 -15.21 3.55 50.15
N GLN A 311 -16.18 4.33 49.67
CA GLN A 311 -16.69 4.25 48.29
C GLN A 311 -15.62 4.57 47.24
N ASP A 312 -14.70 5.49 47.58
CA ASP A 312 -13.60 5.91 46.72
C ASP A 312 -12.25 5.27 47.11
N TYR A 313 -12.26 4.31 48.04
CA TYR A 313 -11.05 3.76 48.65
C TYR A 313 -10.03 3.23 47.62
N GLY A 314 -10.49 2.47 46.63
CA GLY A 314 -9.60 1.95 45.60
C GLY A 314 -8.96 3.06 44.77
N VAL A 315 -9.70 4.12 44.45
CA VAL A 315 -9.17 5.28 43.72
C VAL A 315 -8.18 6.04 44.61
N ASP A 316 -8.52 6.29 45.87
CA ASP A 316 -7.68 7.00 46.83
C ASP A 316 -6.36 6.28 47.13
N VAL A 317 -6.37 4.96 47.30
CA VAL A 317 -5.17 4.15 47.51
C VAL A 317 -4.25 4.28 46.31
N MET A 318 -4.81 4.15 45.10
CA MET A 318 -4.02 4.17 43.88
C MET A 318 -3.50 5.58 43.59
N ASP A 319 -4.27 6.63 43.86
CA ASP A 319 -3.79 8.02 43.77
C ASP A 319 -2.67 8.30 44.78
N ARG A 320 -2.77 7.79 46.00
CA ARG A 320 -1.66 7.87 46.97
C ARG A 320 -0.45 7.08 46.51
N ALA A 321 -0.62 5.88 45.96
CA ALA A 321 0.47 5.08 45.40
C ALA A 321 1.19 5.83 44.27
N ARG A 322 0.44 6.48 43.36
CA ARG A 322 0.98 7.37 42.34
C ARG A 322 1.73 8.55 42.94
N SER A 323 1.14 9.28 43.89
CA SER A 323 1.76 10.44 44.54
C SER A 323 3.02 10.07 45.32
N ALA A 324 3.09 8.85 45.85
CA ALA A 324 4.26 8.32 46.54
C ALA A 324 5.30 7.70 45.58
N ASN A 325 5.01 7.64 44.28
CA ASN A 325 5.82 6.97 43.25
C ASN A 325 6.12 5.49 43.59
N ILE A 326 5.15 4.81 44.20
CA ILE A 326 5.26 3.39 44.53
C ILE A 326 4.45 2.63 43.46
N GLY A 327 5.11 2.32 42.35
CA GLY A 327 4.50 1.71 41.18
C GLY A 327 4.50 0.17 41.17
N GLU A 328 5.21 -0.49 42.07
CA GLU A 328 5.41 -1.96 42.03
C GLU A 328 4.27 -2.74 42.69
N TYR A 329 3.01 -2.44 42.34
CA TYR A 329 1.85 -3.18 42.83
C TYR A 329 1.20 -3.97 41.70
N GLY A 330 1.16 -5.30 41.85
CA GLY A 330 0.44 -6.22 40.97
C GLY A 330 -1.09 -6.17 41.14
N VAL A 331 -1.66 -4.98 41.26
CA VAL A 331 -3.11 -4.78 41.29
C VAL A 331 -3.63 -4.87 39.88
N SER A 332 -4.58 -5.78 39.65
CA SER A 332 -5.25 -5.91 38.35
C SER A 332 -6.17 -4.72 38.12
N VAL A 333 -6.16 -4.18 36.90
CA VAL A 333 -6.90 -2.98 36.50
C VAL A 333 -7.65 -3.25 35.20
N ILE A 334 -8.88 -2.75 35.10
CA ILE A 334 -9.66 -2.72 33.87
C ILE A 334 -9.82 -1.27 33.45
N TYR A 335 -9.35 -0.97 32.25
CA TYR A 335 -9.52 0.33 31.60
C TYR A 335 -10.70 0.27 30.64
N MET A 336 -11.69 1.14 30.82
CA MET A 336 -12.75 1.33 29.82
C MET A 336 -12.27 2.37 28.81
N VAL A 337 -11.95 1.93 27.60
CA VAL A 337 -11.33 2.76 26.57
C VAL A 337 -12.33 3.04 25.45
N GLU A 338 -12.48 4.31 25.08
CA GLU A 338 -13.31 4.76 23.97
C GLU A 338 -12.53 4.61 22.64
N VAL A 339 -13.04 3.77 21.74
CA VAL A 339 -12.45 3.45 20.43
C VAL A 339 -13.52 3.34 19.34
N PRO A 340 -13.16 3.32 18.05
CA PRO A 340 -14.13 3.01 16.99
C PRO A 340 -14.64 1.57 17.07
N ASP A 341 -15.85 1.33 16.54
CA ASP A 341 -16.51 0.02 16.57
C ASP A 341 -15.62 -1.13 16.03
N ASP A 342 -15.00 -0.93 14.85
CA ASP A 342 -14.11 -1.93 14.23
C ASP A 342 -12.90 -2.29 15.12
N ILE A 343 -12.33 -1.27 15.78
CA ILE A 343 -11.19 -1.44 16.69
C ILE A 343 -11.66 -2.08 18.00
N GLY A 344 -12.85 -1.72 18.49
CA GLY A 344 -13.46 -2.32 19.65
C GLY A 344 -13.70 -3.82 19.46
N ALA A 345 -14.15 -4.23 18.27
CA ALA A 345 -14.30 -5.62 17.90
C ALA A 345 -12.94 -6.37 17.92
N GLU A 346 -11.89 -5.76 17.37
CA GLU A 346 -10.53 -6.33 17.39
C GLU A 346 -9.99 -6.48 18.82
N ILE A 347 -10.10 -5.45 19.67
CA ILE A 347 -9.69 -5.51 21.08
C ILE A 347 -10.46 -6.61 21.81
N THR A 348 -11.78 -6.68 21.64
CA THR A 348 -12.64 -7.69 22.27
C THR A 348 -12.25 -9.11 21.83
N GLN A 349 -11.79 -9.28 20.60
CA GLN A 349 -11.28 -10.57 20.13
C GLN A 349 -10.01 -10.99 20.89
N TYR A 350 -9.07 -10.07 21.11
CA TYR A 350 -7.83 -10.40 21.83
C TYR A 350 -8.07 -10.59 23.33
N GLU A 351 -8.84 -9.70 23.96
CA GLU A 351 -9.08 -9.70 25.41
C GLU A 351 -10.03 -10.81 25.87
N LEU A 352 -11.17 -11.01 25.20
CA LEU A 352 -12.22 -11.92 25.68
C LEU A 352 -12.17 -13.32 25.07
N HIS A 353 -11.64 -13.46 23.85
CA HIS A 353 -11.60 -14.76 23.15
C HIS A 353 -10.26 -15.49 23.32
N MET A 354 -9.39 -14.99 24.21
CA MET A 354 -8.17 -15.65 24.68
C MET A 354 -7.27 -16.14 23.55
N THR A 355 -6.89 -15.24 22.63
CA THR A 355 -5.73 -15.55 21.77
C THR A 355 -4.50 -15.52 22.66
N ALA A 356 -4.06 -16.69 23.16
CA ALA A 356 -2.96 -16.84 24.12
C ALA A 356 -1.59 -16.27 23.67
N THR A 357 -1.53 -15.67 22.48
CA THR A 357 -0.35 -15.10 21.85
C THR A 357 -0.44 -13.60 21.65
N LYS A 358 -1.56 -12.93 21.97
CA LYS A 358 -1.73 -11.48 21.80
C LYS A 358 -2.10 -10.82 23.11
N ASP A 359 -1.51 -9.65 23.38
CA ASP A 359 -1.78 -8.80 24.55
C ASP A 359 -2.08 -7.38 24.06
N VAL A 360 -3.12 -6.73 24.59
CA VAL A 360 -3.43 -5.33 24.28
C VAL A 360 -2.74 -4.45 25.31
N ILE A 361 -1.93 -3.51 24.83
CA ILE A 361 -1.11 -2.64 25.68
C ILE A 361 -1.56 -1.19 25.50
N LEU A 362 -1.82 -0.53 26.63
CA LEU A 362 -2.13 0.90 26.69
C LEU A 362 -0.87 1.69 27.08
N VAL A 363 -0.57 2.73 26.32
CA VAL A 363 0.54 3.65 26.60
C VAL A 363 -0.01 5.06 26.76
N ALA A 364 0.15 5.65 27.94
CA ALA A 364 -0.27 7.02 28.20
C ALA A 364 0.47 8.01 27.29
N ILE A 365 -0.26 8.96 26.72
CA ILE A 365 0.32 10.11 26.05
C ILE A 365 0.53 11.19 27.12
N VAL A 366 1.79 11.50 27.39
CA VAL A 366 2.14 12.62 28.26
C VAL A 366 2.11 13.87 27.40
N GLU A 367 1.14 14.75 27.64
CA GLU A 367 1.12 16.10 27.06
C GLU A 367 2.18 17.01 27.70
#